data_AF-A0A9D7IV00-F1
#
_entry.id   AF-A0A9D7IV00-F1
#
_cell.length_a   1.000
_cell.length_b   1.000
_cell.length_c   1.000
_cell.angle_alpha   90.00
_cell.angle_beta   90.00
_cell.angle_gamma   90.00
#
_symmetry.space_group_name_H-M   'P 1'
#
loop_
_entity.id
_entity.type
_entity.pdbx_description
1 polymer ?
#
loop_
_entity_poly.entity_id
_entity_poly.type
_entity_poly.pdbx_seq_one_letter_code
_entity_poly.pdbx_strand_id
1 'polypeptide(L)'
;MERLIDKLSRPKTVMILAGLSIGYAVVLFGLGPYSEIQRAYQGRKLLEESFGYTRVDAATQLAAFGDFYRDLYWKFQVFDYVNGILLALALTAILSFTLTRLLPKNSALRLLSLLPLIAGIAEMIENTG
;
A
#
# COMPACT_ATOMS: atom_id res chain seq x y z
N MET A 1 22.72 3.92 -6.35
CA MET A 1 21.34 3.72 -6.83
C MET A 1 21.23 2.60 -7.86
N GLU A 2 22.11 2.54 -8.87
CA GLU A 2 22.11 1.47 -9.89
C GLU A 2 22.17 0.05 -9.30
N ARG A 3 23.05 -0.19 -8.31
CA ARG A 3 23.13 -1.48 -7.61
C ARG A 3 21.82 -1.93 -6.94
N LEU A 4 20.93 -0.99 -6.58
CA LEU A 4 19.62 -1.31 -6.00
C LEU A 4 18.66 -1.73 -7.12
N ILE A 5 18.58 -0.95 -8.20
CA ILE A 5 17.74 -1.25 -9.37
C ILE A 5 18.10 -2.62 -9.97
N ASP A 6 19.39 -2.95 -10.05
CA ASP A 6 19.86 -4.26 -10.55
C ASP A 6 19.51 -5.43 -9.62
N LYS A 7 19.36 -5.20 -8.31
CA LYS A 7 18.91 -6.22 -7.36
C LYS A 7 17.40 -6.41 -7.42
N LEU A 8 16.66 -5.32 -7.56
CA LEU A 8 15.19 -5.31 -7.65
C LEU A 8 14.69 -5.88 -8.97
N SER A 9 15.43 -5.70 -10.06
CA SER A 9 15.11 -6.22 -11.40
C SER A 9 15.34 -7.73 -11.58
N ARG A 10 15.82 -8.44 -10.55
CA ARG A 10 16.02 -9.89 -10.61
C ARG A 10 14.66 -10.59 -10.63
N PRO A 11 14.43 -11.57 -11.53
CA PRO A 11 13.16 -12.29 -11.61
C PRO A 11 12.71 -12.85 -10.26
N LYS A 12 13.64 -13.44 -9.49
CA LYS A 12 13.37 -13.97 -8.15
C LYS A 12 12.87 -12.89 -7.18
N THR A 13 13.48 -11.70 -7.18
CA THR A 13 13.06 -10.58 -6.33
C THR A 13 11.65 -10.12 -6.69
N VAL A 14 11.37 -9.97 -7.99
CA VAL A 14 10.04 -9.60 -8.49
C VAL A 14 8.99 -10.60 -8.04
N MET A 15 9.21 -11.90 -8.27
CA MET A 15 8.27 -12.94 -7.91
C MET A 15 8.00 -12.97 -6.40
N ILE A 16 9.03 -12.82 -5.58
CA ILE A 16 8.88 -12.78 -4.11
C ILE A 16 8.05 -11.57 -3.68
N LEU A 17 8.39 -10.36 -4.15
CA LEU A 17 7.70 -9.15 -3.73
C LEU A 17 6.26 -9.10 -4.25
N ALA A 18 6.02 -9.51 -5.50
CA ALA A 18 4.68 -9.63 -6.06
C ALA A 18 3.86 -10.68 -5.30
N GLY A 19 4.45 -11.85 -5.02
CA GLY A 19 3.78 -12.91 -4.26
C GLY A 19 3.44 -12.48 -2.84
N LEU A 20 4.35 -11.79 -2.14
CA LEU A 20 4.09 -11.24 -0.81
C LEU A 20 2.98 -10.18 -0.84
N SER A 21 3.03 -9.23 -1.79
CA SER A 21 2.00 -8.21 -1.93
C SER A 21 0.62 -8.81 -2.24
N ILE A 22 0.53 -9.75 -3.19
CA ILE A 22 -0.73 -10.44 -3.52
C ILE A 22 -1.23 -11.26 -2.34
N GLY A 23 -0.37 -12.07 -1.73
CA GLY A 23 -0.73 -12.89 -0.57
C GLY A 23 -1.23 -12.04 0.60
N TYR A 24 -0.56 -10.92 0.86
CA TYR A 24 -0.97 -9.98 1.90
C TYR A 24 -2.30 -9.29 1.58
N ALA A 25 -2.50 -8.85 0.33
CA ALA A 25 -3.76 -8.26 -0.11
C ALA A 25 -4.93 -9.24 0.03
N VAL A 26 -4.73 -10.53 -0.30
CA VAL A 26 -5.75 -11.57 -0.08
C VAL A 26 -6.09 -11.71 1.40
N VAL A 27 -5.09 -11.67 2.29
CA VAL A 27 -5.33 -11.68 3.73
C VAL A 27 -6.10 -10.44 4.16
N LEU A 28 -5.64 -9.24 3.81
CA LEU A 28 -6.28 -7.97 4.19
C LEU A 28 -7.75 -7.90 3.73
N PHE A 29 -7.99 -8.04 2.42
CA PHE A 29 -9.31 -7.81 1.82
C PHE A 29 -10.25 -9.01 1.96
N GLY A 30 -9.71 -10.24 2.04
CA GLY A 30 -10.51 -11.46 2.08
C GLY A 30 -10.79 -11.98 3.48
N LEU A 31 -9.75 -12.13 4.30
CA LEU A 31 -9.81 -12.86 5.58
C LEU A 31 -9.52 -11.98 6.81
N GLY A 32 -9.13 -10.72 6.59
CA GLY A 32 -8.53 -9.86 7.58
C GLY A 32 -9.43 -8.70 8.00
N PRO A 33 -8.85 -7.66 8.62
CA PRO A 33 -9.59 -6.63 9.32
C PRO A 33 -10.48 -5.79 8.41
N TYR A 34 -10.14 -5.63 7.11
CA TYR A 34 -11.01 -4.95 6.16
C TYR A 34 -12.33 -5.72 5.93
N SER A 35 -12.25 -7.04 5.75
CA SER A 35 -13.44 -7.87 5.58
C SER A 35 -14.31 -7.89 6.85
N GLU A 36 -13.69 -7.84 8.02
CA GLU A 36 -14.37 -7.82 9.31
C GLU A 36 -15.06 -6.48 9.54
N ILE A 37 -14.38 -5.37 9.27
CA ILE A 37 -14.96 -4.04 9.46
C ILE A 37 -16.08 -3.76 8.46
N GLN A 38 -15.94 -4.19 7.21
CA GLN A 38 -17.01 -4.08 6.21
C GLN A 38 -18.28 -4.84 6.65
N ARG A 39 -18.11 -6.05 7.21
CA ARG A 39 -19.23 -6.83 7.76
C ARG A 39 -19.84 -6.16 8.99
N ALA A 40 -19.00 -5.71 9.92
CA ALA A 40 -19.44 -5.12 11.17
C ALA A 40 -20.09 -3.74 10.96
N TYR A 41 -19.58 -2.96 10.01
CA TYR A 41 -20.08 -1.63 9.64
C TYR A 41 -21.21 -1.68 8.58
N GLN A 42 -21.84 -2.85 8.42
CA GLN A 42 -23.00 -3.09 7.56
C GLN A 42 -22.81 -2.63 6.10
N GLY A 43 -21.58 -2.72 5.58
CA GLY A 43 -21.26 -2.31 4.21
C GLY A 43 -21.33 -0.80 3.95
N ARG A 44 -21.37 0.03 5.00
CA ARG A 44 -21.19 1.48 4.85
C ARG A 44 -19.76 1.78 4.44
N LYS A 45 -19.59 2.83 3.64
CA LYS A 45 -18.26 3.26 3.19
C LYS A 45 -17.36 3.64 4.35
N LEU A 46 -16.12 3.17 4.31
CA LEU A 46 -15.06 3.64 5.20
C LEU A 46 -14.56 5.01 4.73
N LEU A 47 -13.79 5.70 5.59
CA LEU A 47 -13.22 7.01 5.26
C LEU A 47 -12.29 6.91 4.05
N GLU A 48 -11.54 5.81 3.96
CA GLU A 48 -10.58 5.50 2.88
C GLU A 48 -11.26 5.32 1.52
N GLU A 49 -12.56 5.04 1.51
CA GLU A 49 -13.37 4.88 0.30
C GLU A 49 -14.02 6.20 -0.13
N SER A 50 -13.80 7.27 0.63
CA SER A 50 -14.37 8.60 0.42
C SER A 50 -13.24 9.56 0.03
N PHE A 51 -13.36 10.18 -1.14
CA PHE A 51 -12.36 11.15 -1.58
C PHE A 51 -12.57 12.50 -0.89
N GLY A 52 -11.50 13.08 -0.31
CA GLY A 52 -11.51 14.44 0.22
C GLY A 52 -12.27 14.63 1.54
N TYR A 53 -12.34 13.61 2.39
CA TYR A 53 -12.91 13.77 3.73
C TYR A 53 -12.08 14.75 4.58
N THR A 54 -12.75 15.49 5.46
CA THR A 54 -12.10 16.44 6.37
C THR A 54 -11.74 15.77 7.71
N ARG A 55 -10.88 16.42 8.49
CA ARG A 55 -10.60 16.00 9.89
C ARG A 55 -11.88 15.93 10.74
N VAL A 56 -12.86 16.79 10.45
CA VAL A 56 -14.16 16.79 11.16
C VAL A 56 -15.00 15.59 10.77
N ASP A 57 -15.01 15.21 9.49
CA ASP A 57 -15.70 14.01 9.01
C ASP A 57 -15.11 12.76 9.65
N ALA A 58 -13.77 12.68 9.70
CA ALA A 58 -13.06 11.57 10.35
C ALA A 58 -13.41 11.46 11.84
N ALA A 59 -13.35 12.59 12.58
CA ALA A 59 -13.70 12.62 13.99
C ALA A 59 -15.17 12.24 14.23
N THR A 60 -16.08 12.68 13.38
CA THR A 60 -17.52 12.37 13.48
C THR A 60 -17.79 10.89 13.24
N GLN A 61 -17.16 10.30 12.21
CA GLN A 61 -17.30 8.88 11.91
C GLN A 61 -16.70 8.00 13.02
N LEU A 62 -15.51 8.35 13.51
CA LEU A 62 -14.87 7.65 14.63
C LEU A 62 -15.63 7.84 15.96
N ALA A 63 -16.28 8.99 16.17
CA ALA A 63 -17.14 9.20 17.33
C ALA A 63 -18.38 8.30 17.29
N ALA A 64 -18.93 8.05 16.10
CA ALA A 64 -20.02 7.11 15.89
C ALA A 64 -19.60 5.65 16.08
N PHE A 65 -18.30 5.35 16.04
CA PHE A 65 -17.78 4.02 16.35
C PHE A 65 -17.74 3.81 17.86
N GLY A 66 -18.33 2.71 18.34
CA GLY A 66 -18.07 2.21 19.70
C GLY A 66 -16.63 1.69 19.82
N ASP A 67 -16.16 1.46 21.05
CA ASP A 67 -14.76 1.09 21.33
C ASP A 67 -14.28 -0.14 20.53
N PHE A 68 -15.15 -1.14 20.37
CA PHE A 68 -14.88 -2.32 19.54
C PHE A 68 -14.54 -1.97 18.08
N TYR A 69 -15.32 -1.08 17.47
CA TYR A 69 -15.15 -0.68 16.07
C TYR A 69 -13.92 0.21 15.89
N ARG A 70 -13.57 1.02 16.90
CA ARG A 70 -12.33 1.80 16.87
C ARG A 70 -11.09 0.92 16.90
N ASP A 71 -11.07 -0.13 17.73
CA ASP A 71 -9.97 -1.10 17.75
C ASP A 71 -9.85 -1.86 16.42
N LEU A 72 -10.98 -2.32 15.87
CA LEU A 72 -11.00 -2.99 14.58
C LEU A 72 -10.54 -2.06 13.44
N TYR A 73 -10.98 -0.81 13.45
CA TYR A 73 -10.57 0.20 12.48
C TYR A 73 -9.08 0.51 12.59
N TRP A 74 -8.54 0.64 13.81
CA TRP A 74 -7.10 0.80 14.02
C TRP A 74 -6.30 -0.39 13.47
N LYS A 75 -6.73 -1.62 13.72
CA LYS A 75 -6.11 -2.82 13.12
C LYS A 75 -6.17 -2.78 11.60
N PHE A 76 -7.29 -2.37 11.03
CA PHE A 76 -7.41 -2.18 9.58
C PHE A 76 -6.39 -1.17 9.07
N GLN A 77 -6.26 0.02 9.68
CA GLN A 77 -5.26 1.03 9.31
C GLN A 77 -3.84 0.46 9.30
N VAL A 78 -3.43 -0.21 10.39
CA VAL A 78 -2.10 -0.82 10.48
C VAL A 78 -1.86 -1.82 9.34
N PHE A 79 -2.87 -2.64 9.03
CA PHE A 79 -2.74 -3.60 7.94
C PHE A 79 -2.68 -2.91 6.58
N ASP A 80 -3.45 -1.84 6.37
CA ASP A 80 -3.47 -1.10 5.12
C ASP A 80 -2.14 -0.38 4.86
N TYR A 81 -1.50 0.18 5.90
CA TYR A 81 -0.14 0.70 5.82
C TYR A 81 0.86 -0.34 5.34
N VAL A 82 0.83 -1.54 5.94
CA VAL A 82 1.74 -2.63 5.54
C VAL A 82 1.46 -3.06 4.09
N ASN A 83 0.18 -3.10 3.68
CA ASN A 83 -0.21 -3.39 2.31
C ASN A 83 0.35 -2.34 1.34
N GLY A 84 0.23 -1.04 1.66
CA GLY A 84 0.79 0.06 0.87
C GLY A 84 2.29 -0.06 0.67
N ILE A 85 3.04 -0.39 1.72
CA ILE A 85 4.50 -0.62 1.64
C ILE A 85 4.83 -1.80 0.72
N LEU A 86 4.15 -2.94 0.91
CA LEU A 86 4.38 -4.13 0.10
C LEU A 86 4.05 -3.88 -1.36
N LEU A 87 2.96 -3.17 -1.65
CA LEU A 87 2.55 -2.79 -2.99
C LEU A 87 3.57 -1.86 -3.64
N ALA A 88 4.03 -0.83 -2.94
CA ALA A 88 5.07 0.08 -3.43
C ALA A 88 6.36 -0.67 -3.78
N LEU A 89 6.81 -1.56 -2.91
CA LEU A 89 8.00 -2.40 -3.15
C LEU A 89 7.82 -3.33 -4.36
N ALA A 90 6.66 -4.00 -4.46
CA ALA A 90 6.34 -4.89 -5.57
C ALA A 90 6.31 -4.13 -6.91
N LEU A 91 5.61 -2.99 -6.96
CA LEU A 91 5.53 -2.15 -8.15
C LEU A 91 6.90 -1.59 -8.55
N THR A 92 7.71 -1.14 -7.58
CA THR A 92 9.09 -0.71 -7.86
C THR A 92 9.91 -1.84 -8.47
N ALA A 93 9.84 -3.07 -7.93
CA ALA A 93 10.58 -4.21 -8.47
C ALA A 93 10.11 -4.60 -9.88
N ILE A 94 8.80 -4.64 -10.12
CA ILE A 94 8.21 -4.90 -11.44
C ILE A 94 8.67 -3.84 -12.44
N LEU A 95 8.59 -2.56 -12.08
CA LEU A 95 8.98 -1.46 -12.95
C LEU A 95 10.50 -1.47 -13.20
N SER A 96 11.32 -1.76 -12.19
CA SER A 96 12.76 -1.97 -12.34
C SER A 96 13.05 -3.12 -13.31
N PHE A 97 12.36 -4.26 -13.19
CA PHE A 97 12.51 -5.40 -14.08
C PHE A 97 12.18 -5.07 -15.54
N THR A 98 11.11 -4.31 -15.76
CA THR A 98 10.67 -3.90 -17.09
C THR A 98 11.62 -2.87 -17.70
N LEU A 99 11.92 -1.78 -16.99
CA LEU A 99 12.77 -0.71 -17.50
C LEU A 99 14.22 -1.15 -17.74
N THR A 100 14.75 -2.08 -16.94
CA THR A 100 16.11 -2.62 -17.16
C THR A 100 16.23 -3.47 -18.43
N ARG A 101 15.12 -3.98 -18.97
CA ARG A 101 15.07 -4.73 -20.24
C ARG A 101 14.81 -3.84 -21.44
N LEU A 102 14.08 -2.75 -21.26
CA LEU A 102 13.70 -1.84 -22.35
C LEU A 102 14.72 -0.73 -22.59
N LEU A 103 15.45 -0.31 -21.56
CA LEU A 103 16.34 0.85 -21.62
C LEU A 103 17.81 0.43 -21.48
N PRO A 104 18.77 1.19 -22.03
CA PRO A 104 20.20 0.90 -21.84
C PRO A 104 20.65 1.17 -20.40
N LYS A 105 21.76 0.56 -19.97
CA LYS A 105 22.24 0.59 -18.57
C LYS A 105 22.48 1.99 -18.02
N ASN A 106 22.97 2.90 -18.85
CA ASN A 106 23.26 4.29 -18.52
C ASN A 106 22.04 5.24 -18.64
N SER A 107 20.84 4.72 -18.93
CA SER A 107 19.65 5.56 -19.06
C SER A 107 19.15 6.03 -17.69
N ALA A 108 19.14 7.35 -17.48
CA ALA A 108 18.56 7.97 -16.29
C ALA A 108 17.06 7.64 -16.11
N LEU A 109 16.34 7.33 -17.19
CA LEU A 109 14.92 6.95 -17.16
C LEU A 109 14.67 5.68 -16.33
N ARG A 110 15.68 4.84 -16.09
CA ARG A 110 15.57 3.69 -15.17
C ARG A 110 15.25 4.10 -13.73
N LEU A 111 15.60 5.33 -13.33
CA LEU A 111 15.27 5.88 -12.00
C LEU A 111 13.75 6.04 -11.79
N LEU A 112 12.96 6.13 -12.87
CA LEU A 112 11.49 6.17 -12.78
C LEU A 112 10.93 4.90 -12.11
N SER A 113 11.69 3.80 -12.09
CA SER A 113 11.28 2.61 -11.33
C SER A 113 11.16 2.83 -9.82
N LEU A 114 11.78 3.88 -9.28
CA LEU A 114 11.70 4.23 -7.87
C LEU A 114 10.47 5.09 -7.52
N LEU A 115 9.72 5.55 -8.52
CA LEU A 115 8.53 6.39 -8.27
C LEU A 115 7.50 5.74 -7.34
N PRO A 116 7.15 4.44 -7.46
CA PRO A 116 6.20 3.82 -6.53
C PRO A 116 6.69 3.85 -5.07
N LEU A 117 7.99 3.64 -4.83
CA LEU A 117 8.56 3.75 -3.49
C LEU A 117 8.51 5.18 -2.95
N ILE A 118 8.82 6.17 -3.79
CA ILE A 118 8.75 7.59 -3.41
C ILE A 118 7.30 7.97 -3.08
N ALA A 119 6.34 7.54 -3.91
CA ALA A 119 4.92 7.77 -3.67
C ALA A 119 4.46 7.13 -2.36
N GLY A 120 4.85 5.87 -2.09
CA GLY A 120 4.54 5.21 -0.82
C GLY A 120 5.14 5.93 0.39
N ILE A 121 6.36 6.46 0.31
CA ILE A 121 6.95 7.25 1.39
C ILE A 121 6.19 8.57 1.59
N ALA A 122 5.81 9.25 0.51
CA ALA A 122 5.06 10.50 0.58
C ALA A 122 3.69 10.29 1.25
N GLU A 123 3.00 9.22 0.89
CA GLU A 123 1.72 8.79 1.49
C GLU A 123 1.87 8.53 3.00
N MET A 124 2.94 7.86 3.44
CA MET A 124 3.18 7.62 4.87
C MET A 124 3.48 8.92 5.63
N ILE A 125 4.18 9.87 5.01
CA ILE A 125 4.43 11.18 5.60
C ILE A 125 3.13 11.98 5.72
N GLU A 126 2.27 11.95 4.70
CA GLU A 126 0.97 12.62 4.72
C GLU A 126 0.08 12.08 5.85
N ASN A 127 0.01 10.76 5.99
CA ASN A 127 -0.87 10.14 6.98
C ASN A 127 -0.31 10.14 8.42
N THR A 128 0.88 10.70 8.66
CA THR A 128 1.47 10.86 10.01
C THR A 128 1.43 12.30 10.56
N GLY A 129 0.98 13.29 9.77
CA GLY A 129 0.86 14.72 10.17
C GLY A 129 -0.58 15.24 10.28
#